data_AF-A0A6J3RCJ7-F1
#
_entry.id   AF-A0A6J3RCJ7-F1
#
_cell.length_a   1.000
_cell.length_b   1.000
_cell.length_c   1.000
_cell.angle_alpha   90.00
_cell.angle_beta   90.00
_cell.angle_gamma   90.00
#
_symmetry.space_group_name_H-M   'P 1'
#
loop_
_entity.id
_entity.type
_entity.pdbx_description
1 polymer ?
#
loop_
_entity_poly.entity_id
_entity_poly.type
_entity_poly.pdbx_seq_one_letter_code
_entity_poly.pdbx_strand_id
1 'polypeptide(L)'
;MSTSSLRRQMKNIVHNYSEAEIKVREATSNDPWGPSSSLMSEIADLTYNVVAFSEIMSMIWKRLNDHGKNWLHVYKAMTLMEYLIKTGSERVSEQCKENMYTVQTLKDFQYVDRDGKDQGVNVREKAKQLVALLCHEDLLWEERAHTLKTKEKLAQTATASSAAVGSGPPPEAEQAWPQSSREEELHLQLALAMSKEEADQPPSCGPEHDVQLALSLRREEHEKEERIPRGDDLQLQMAIEESKRETVGQEEGSWSCSPERYPLAVPVPLT
;
A
#
# COMPACT_ATOMS: atom_id res chain seq x y z
N MET A 1 -10.39 -16.51 -12.68
CA MET A 1 -11.17 -16.26 -11.45
C MET A 1 -10.58 -17.07 -10.31
N SER A 2 -10.21 -16.43 -9.20
CA SER A 2 -9.63 -17.13 -8.04
C SER A 2 -10.68 -18.02 -7.34
N THR A 3 -10.30 -19.19 -6.84
CA THR A 3 -11.20 -20.17 -6.18
C THR A 3 -11.90 -19.59 -4.94
N SER A 4 -11.31 -18.57 -4.31
CA SER A 4 -11.91 -17.78 -3.22
C SER A 4 -13.15 -17.00 -3.66
N SER A 5 -13.16 -16.47 -4.88
CA SER A 5 -14.27 -15.68 -5.44
C SER A 5 -15.49 -16.56 -5.72
N LEU A 6 -15.28 -17.75 -6.30
CA LEU A 6 -16.36 -18.71 -6.56
C LEU A 6 -17.03 -19.18 -5.27
N ARG A 7 -16.23 -19.53 -4.25
CA ARG A 7 -16.75 -19.93 -2.93
C ARG A 7 -17.55 -18.80 -2.28
N ARG A 8 -17.15 -17.54 -2.48
CA ARG A 8 -17.88 -16.37 -2.00
C ARG A 8 -19.21 -16.21 -2.73
N GLN A 9 -19.23 -16.27 -4.06
CA GLN A 9 -20.46 -16.22 -4.85
C GLN A 9 -21.45 -17.31 -4.45
N MET A 10 -20.98 -18.54 -4.23
CA MET A 10 -21.84 -19.64 -3.78
C MET A 10 -22.41 -19.38 -2.37
N LYS A 11 -21.61 -18.84 -1.45
CA LYS A 11 -22.12 -18.38 -0.13
C LYS A 11 -23.13 -17.25 -0.26
N ASN A 12 -23.00 -16.38 -1.27
CA ASN A 12 -23.93 -15.28 -1.49
C ASN A 12 -25.33 -15.82 -1.81
N ILE A 13 -25.40 -16.78 -2.72
CA ILE A 13 -26.65 -17.42 -3.17
C ILE A 13 -27.30 -18.19 -2.01
N VAL A 14 -26.51 -18.98 -1.27
CA VAL A 14 -27.03 -19.82 -0.16
C VAL A 14 -27.65 -18.99 0.98
N HIS A 15 -27.11 -17.80 1.24
CA HIS A 15 -27.57 -16.95 2.33
C HIS A 15 -28.54 -15.85 1.87
N ASN A 16 -28.88 -15.81 0.58
CA ASN A 16 -29.80 -14.85 0.00
C ASN A 16 -29.47 -13.38 0.34
N TYR A 17 -28.18 -13.05 0.28
CA TYR A 17 -27.70 -11.68 0.53
C TYR A 17 -28.23 -10.72 -0.55
N SER A 18 -28.56 -9.50 -0.15
CA SER A 18 -28.98 -8.45 -1.08
C SER A 18 -27.82 -8.02 -1.99
N GLU A 19 -28.13 -7.34 -3.09
CA GLU A 19 -27.09 -6.80 -3.99
C GLU A 19 -26.14 -5.86 -3.24
N ALA A 20 -26.67 -5.03 -2.33
CA ALA A 20 -25.89 -4.10 -1.52
C ALA A 20 -24.93 -4.85 -0.58
N GLU A 21 -25.40 -5.89 0.09
CA GLU A 21 -24.57 -6.73 0.95
C GLU A 21 -23.48 -7.47 0.17
N ILE A 22 -23.80 -7.96 -1.03
CA ILE A 22 -22.83 -8.64 -1.91
C ILE A 22 -21.71 -7.68 -2.29
N LYS A 23 -22.03 -6.46 -2.72
CA LYS A 23 -21.05 -5.44 -3.09
C LYS A 23 -20.14 -5.07 -1.92
N VAL A 24 -20.70 -4.88 -0.72
CA VAL A 24 -19.90 -4.61 0.48
C VAL A 24 -18.98 -5.79 0.81
N ARG A 25 -19.49 -7.03 0.75
CA ARG A 25 -18.68 -8.23 1.03
C ARG A 25 -17.55 -8.44 0.03
N GLU A 26 -17.73 -7.97 -1.20
CA GLU A 26 -16.70 -7.95 -2.23
C GLU A 26 -15.67 -6.83 -1.96
N ALA A 27 -16.13 -5.61 -1.67
CA ALA A 27 -15.26 -4.49 -1.34
C ALA A 27 -14.39 -4.76 -0.10
N THR A 28 -14.94 -5.48 0.89
CA THR A 28 -14.24 -5.86 2.14
C THR A 28 -13.74 -7.32 2.10
N SER A 29 -13.40 -7.86 0.93
CA SER A 29 -12.86 -9.22 0.81
C SER A 29 -11.47 -9.33 1.43
N ASN A 30 -11.04 -10.55 1.79
CA ASN A 30 -9.69 -10.84 2.29
C ASN A 30 -8.62 -10.90 1.19
N ASP A 31 -8.91 -10.38 0.00
CA ASP A 31 -7.95 -10.31 -1.09
C ASP A 31 -6.90 -9.22 -0.78
N PRO A 32 -5.61 -9.40 -1.15
CA PRO A 32 -4.52 -8.51 -0.73
C PRO A 32 -4.56 -7.11 -1.37
N TRP A 33 -5.42 -6.90 -2.37
CA TRP A 33 -5.66 -5.60 -2.98
C TRP A 33 -6.85 -4.86 -2.36
N GLY A 34 -6.81 -3.54 -2.42
CA GLY A 34 -7.88 -2.66 -1.97
C GLY A 34 -9.15 -2.76 -2.83
N PRO A 35 -10.30 -2.26 -2.32
CA PRO A 35 -11.53 -2.17 -3.11
C PRO A 35 -11.34 -1.27 -4.34
N SER A 36 -11.97 -1.65 -5.46
CA SER A 36 -11.98 -0.82 -6.67
C SER A 36 -12.79 0.47 -6.43
N SER A 37 -12.30 1.60 -6.93
CA SER A 37 -12.98 2.90 -6.85
C SER A 37 -14.38 2.87 -7.48
N SER A 38 -14.58 2.11 -8.56
CA SER A 38 -15.90 1.94 -9.19
C SER A 38 -16.88 1.25 -8.25
N LEU A 39 -16.44 0.16 -7.60
CA LEU A 39 -17.27 -0.58 -6.66
C LEU A 39 -17.62 0.27 -5.43
N MET A 40 -16.66 1.04 -4.92
CA MET A 40 -16.92 1.97 -3.81
C MET A 40 -17.93 3.07 -4.20
N SER A 41 -17.84 3.59 -5.43
CA SER A 41 -18.81 4.56 -5.95
C SER A 41 -20.21 3.97 -6.03
N GLU A 42 -20.37 2.76 -6.56
CA GLU A 42 -21.68 2.09 -6.60
C GLU A 42 -22.27 1.88 -5.21
N ILE A 43 -21.46 1.49 -4.23
CA ILE A 43 -21.90 1.36 -2.83
C ILE A 43 -22.30 2.73 -2.27
N ALA A 44 -21.54 3.78 -2.56
CA ALA A 44 -21.87 5.15 -2.15
C ALA A 44 -23.23 5.60 -2.69
N ASP A 45 -23.50 5.33 -3.96
CA ASP A 45 -24.78 5.69 -4.57
C ASP A 45 -25.95 4.86 -3.95
N LEU A 46 -25.71 3.61 -3.57
CA LEU A 46 -26.70 2.79 -2.84
C LEU A 46 -27.00 3.29 -1.42
N THR A 47 -26.12 4.07 -0.79
CA THR A 47 -26.37 4.60 0.57
C THR A 47 -27.53 5.59 0.65
N TYR A 48 -27.98 6.14 -0.49
CA TYR A 48 -29.16 7.01 -0.54
C TYR A 48 -30.48 6.23 -0.43
N ASN A 49 -30.46 4.91 -0.64
CA ASN A 49 -31.61 4.05 -0.39
C ASN A 49 -31.64 3.61 1.09
N VAL A 50 -32.77 3.86 1.78
CA VAL A 50 -32.90 3.62 3.23
C VAL A 50 -32.74 2.14 3.63
N VAL A 51 -33.22 1.21 2.79
CA VAL A 51 -33.12 -0.23 3.07
C VAL A 51 -31.67 -0.69 2.87
N ALA A 52 -31.10 -0.37 1.71
CA ALA A 52 -29.72 -0.71 1.37
C ALA A 52 -28.72 -0.08 2.35
N PHE A 53 -28.97 1.15 2.80
CA PHE A 53 -28.15 1.83 3.82
C PHE A 53 -27.98 0.98 5.07
N SER A 54 -29.09 0.45 5.61
CA SER A 54 -29.07 -0.34 6.85
C SER A 54 -28.26 -1.63 6.67
N GLU A 55 -28.41 -2.28 5.51
CA GLU A 55 -27.67 -3.50 5.15
C GLU A 55 -26.18 -3.24 4.97
N ILE A 56 -25.82 -2.16 4.25
CA ILE A 56 -24.44 -1.73 4.00
C ILE A 56 -23.74 -1.45 5.33
N MET A 57 -24.35 -0.61 6.17
CA MET A 57 -23.75 -0.24 7.45
C MET A 57 -23.61 -1.44 8.39
N SER A 58 -24.64 -2.29 8.50
CA SER A 58 -24.60 -3.52 9.30
C SER A 58 -23.44 -4.44 8.87
N MET A 59 -23.26 -4.62 7.56
CA MET A 59 -22.16 -5.44 7.03
C MET A 59 -20.78 -4.82 7.29
N ILE A 60 -20.63 -3.50 7.16
CA ILE A 60 -19.37 -2.81 7.47
C ILE A 60 -19.01 -2.96 8.95
N TRP A 61 -19.96 -2.72 9.88
CA TRP A 61 -19.71 -2.88 11.31
C TRP A 61 -19.35 -4.31 11.69
N LYS A 62 -19.98 -5.30 11.04
CA LYS A 62 -19.61 -6.70 11.21
C LYS A 62 -18.16 -6.97 10.82
N ARG A 63 -17.67 -6.34 9.75
CA ARG A 63 -16.29 -6.48 9.26
C ARG A 63 -15.27 -5.70 10.07
N LEU A 64 -15.66 -4.56 10.65
CA LEU A 64 -14.81 -3.78 11.54
C LEU A 64 -14.51 -4.53 12.85
N ASN A 65 -15.43 -5.39 13.30
CA ASN A 65 -15.26 -6.23 14.48
C ASN A 65 -14.52 -7.56 14.19
N ASP A 66 -13.91 -7.74 13.02
CA ASP A 66 -13.01 -8.87 12.77
C ASP A 66 -11.67 -8.69 13.53
N HIS A 67 -10.95 -9.78 13.79
CA HIS A 67 -9.70 -9.76 14.56
C HIS A 67 -8.61 -10.66 13.97
N GLY A 68 -7.36 -10.44 14.40
CA GLY A 68 -6.21 -11.28 14.09
C GLY A 68 -5.93 -11.38 12.58
N LYS A 69 -5.89 -12.61 12.07
CA LYS A 69 -5.56 -12.91 10.65
C LYS A 69 -6.50 -12.25 9.61
N ASN A 70 -7.67 -11.77 10.05
CA ASN A 70 -8.65 -11.09 9.20
C ASN A 70 -8.49 -9.56 9.20
N TRP A 71 -7.31 -9.05 9.58
CA TRP A 71 -7.02 -7.61 9.61
C TRP A 71 -7.35 -6.88 8.30
N LEU A 72 -7.23 -7.55 7.13
CA LEU A 72 -7.61 -6.99 5.83
C LEU A 72 -9.12 -6.68 5.75
N HIS A 73 -9.98 -7.47 6.38
CA HIS A 73 -11.41 -7.16 6.45
C HIS A 73 -11.64 -5.84 7.19
N VAL A 74 -10.96 -5.66 8.33
CA VAL A 74 -11.05 -4.44 9.14
C VAL A 74 -10.51 -3.26 8.34
N TYR A 75 -9.30 -3.37 7.80
CA TYR A 75 -8.66 -2.31 7.02
C TYR A 75 -9.48 -1.87 5.80
N LYS A 76 -10.00 -2.83 5.02
CA LYS A 76 -10.83 -2.53 3.84
C LYS A 76 -12.20 -2.00 4.21
N ALA A 77 -12.79 -2.46 5.32
CA ALA A 77 -14.04 -1.89 5.85
C ALA A 77 -13.85 -0.44 6.28
N MET A 78 -12.73 -0.09 6.92
CA MET A 78 -12.39 1.29 7.26
C MET A 78 -12.18 2.17 6.01
N THR A 79 -11.50 1.62 5.01
CA THR A 79 -11.28 2.30 3.72
C THR A 79 -12.61 2.59 3.01
N LEU A 80 -13.52 1.62 2.98
CA LEU A 80 -14.86 1.81 2.45
C LEU A 80 -15.64 2.85 3.27
N MET A 81 -15.61 2.75 4.60
CA MET A 81 -16.30 3.71 5.48
C MET A 81 -15.84 5.15 5.23
N GLU A 82 -14.53 5.38 5.12
CA GLU A 82 -13.96 6.69 4.78
C GLU A 82 -14.48 7.22 3.45
N TYR A 83 -14.51 6.37 2.40
CA TYR A 83 -15.02 6.76 1.10
C TYR A 83 -16.51 7.12 1.16
N LEU A 84 -17.31 6.36 1.90
CA LEU A 84 -18.75 6.63 2.08
C LEU A 84 -19.00 7.92 2.88
N ILE A 85 -18.16 8.21 3.88
CA ILE A 85 -18.19 9.49 4.60
C ILE A 85 -17.83 10.66 3.67
N LYS A 86 -17.03 10.46 2.62
CA LYS A 86 -16.65 11.54 1.68
C LYS A 86 -17.61 11.71 0.50
N THR A 87 -18.34 10.66 0.11
CA THR A 87 -19.08 10.65 -1.17
C THR A 87 -20.51 10.14 -1.08
N GLY A 88 -20.84 9.37 -0.04
CA GLY A 88 -22.18 8.82 0.17
C GLY A 88 -23.09 9.76 0.96
N SER A 89 -24.23 9.22 1.41
CA SER A 89 -25.22 9.93 2.21
C SER A 89 -24.64 10.49 3.53
N GLU A 90 -25.12 11.66 3.95
CA GLU A 90 -24.73 12.28 5.23
C GLU A 90 -25.06 11.43 6.45
N ARG A 91 -26.07 10.56 6.32
CA ARG A 91 -26.47 9.57 7.32
C ARG A 91 -25.32 8.63 7.72
N VAL A 92 -24.37 8.39 6.81
CA VAL A 92 -23.19 7.55 7.09
C VAL A 92 -22.33 8.22 8.17
N SER A 93 -22.06 9.53 8.03
CA SER A 93 -21.24 10.28 8.99
C SER A 93 -21.93 10.42 10.35
N GLU A 94 -23.26 10.59 10.37
CA GLU A 94 -24.04 10.62 11.62
C GLU A 94 -23.91 9.30 12.38
N GLN A 95 -24.17 8.16 11.71
CA GLN A 95 -24.09 6.85 12.35
C GLN A 95 -22.68 6.49 12.83
N CYS A 96 -21.63 6.99 12.15
CA CYS A 96 -20.25 6.84 12.58
C CYS A 96 -19.93 7.65 13.84
N LYS A 97 -20.54 8.83 14.01
CA LYS A 97 -20.38 9.66 15.22
C LYS A 97 -21.09 9.03 16.42
N GLU A 98 -22.30 8.50 16.21
CA GLU A 98 -23.04 7.77 17.25
C GLU A 98 -22.25 6.57 17.79
N ASN A 99 -21.54 5.88 16.90
CA ASN A 99 -20.73 4.70 17.23
C ASN A 99 -19.22 4.98 17.22
N MET A 100 -18.82 6.22 17.51
CA MET A 100 -17.43 6.67 17.48
C MET A 100 -16.51 5.78 18.33
N TYR A 101 -16.99 5.28 19.47
CA TYR A 101 -16.21 4.42 20.36
C TYR A 101 -15.66 3.18 19.63
N THR A 102 -16.47 2.51 18.82
CA THR A 102 -16.05 1.33 18.03
C THR A 102 -14.95 1.68 17.04
N VAL A 103 -14.97 2.88 16.45
CA VAL A 103 -13.90 3.34 15.56
C VAL A 103 -12.64 3.68 16.35
N GLN A 104 -12.77 4.23 17.56
CA GLN A 104 -11.64 4.57 18.41
C GLN A 104 -10.88 3.35 18.93
N THR A 105 -11.56 2.24 19.25
CA THR A 105 -10.88 1.01 19.71
C THR A 105 -9.95 0.42 18.65
N LEU A 106 -10.21 0.67 17.36
CA LEU A 106 -9.35 0.23 16.25
C LEU A 106 -7.98 0.94 16.24
N LYS A 107 -7.82 2.06 16.95
CA LYS A 107 -6.51 2.72 17.12
C LYS A 107 -5.51 1.88 17.90
N ASP A 108 -5.99 0.91 18.67
CA ASP A 108 -5.17 -0.01 19.46
C ASP A 108 -5.13 -1.42 18.86
N PHE A 109 -5.56 -1.57 17.60
CA PHE A 109 -5.58 -2.86 16.90
C PHE A 109 -4.16 -3.44 16.75
N GLN A 110 -4.00 -4.71 17.12
CA GLN A 110 -2.72 -5.42 17.07
C GLN A 110 -2.85 -6.70 16.26
N TYR A 111 -1.96 -6.86 15.27
CA TYR A 111 -1.78 -8.12 14.57
C TYR A 111 -0.36 -8.18 14.00
N VAL A 112 0.42 -9.14 14.50
CA VAL A 112 1.74 -9.47 13.95
C VAL A 112 1.57 -10.74 13.13
N ASP A 113 1.99 -10.69 11.87
CA ASP A 113 1.89 -11.82 10.95
C ASP A 113 2.94 -12.90 11.26
N ARG A 114 2.84 -14.05 10.60
CA ARG A 114 3.76 -15.18 10.78
C ARG A 114 5.23 -14.83 10.52
N ASP A 115 5.46 -13.87 9.63
CA ASP A 115 6.80 -13.36 9.30
C ASP A 115 7.32 -12.32 10.31
N GLY A 116 6.62 -12.09 11.43
CA GLY A 116 6.99 -11.09 12.44
C GLY A 116 6.65 -9.64 12.05
N LYS A 117 5.93 -9.44 10.94
CA LYS A 117 5.54 -8.10 10.46
C LYS A 117 4.29 -7.61 11.18
N ASP A 118 4.33 -6.41 11.76
CA ASP A 118 3.14 -5.76 12.34
C ASP A 118 2.24 -5.24 11.21
N GLN A 119 1.18 -5.98 10.92
CA GLN A 119 0.13 -5.58 9.98
C GLN A 119 -0.95 -4.74 10.66
N GLY A 120 -1.01 -4.77 12.00
CA GLY A 120 -1.93 -3.96 12.79
C GLY A 120 -1.64 -2.46 12.66
N VAL A 121 -0.39 -2.06 12.40
CA VAL A 121 -0.01 -0.65 12.20
C VAL A 121 -0.86 0.04 11.12
N ASN A 122 -1.14 -0.65 10.01
CA ASN A 122 -1.95 -0.13 8.91
C ASN A 122 -3.39 0.19 9.37
N VAL A 123 -3.97 -0.69 10.20
CA VAL A 123 -5.30 -0.48 10.78
C VAL A 123 -5.30 0.69 11.76
N ARG A 124 -4.28 0.77 12.62
CA ARG A 124 -4.16 1.86 13.62
C ARG A 124 -4.01 3.23 12.96
N GLU A 125 -3.17 3.34 11.92
CA GLU A 125 -2.99 4.58 11.17
C GLU A 125 -4.28 5.00 10.46
N LYS A 126 -4.96 4.04 9.81
CA LYS A 126 -6.25 4.29 9.17
C LYS A 126 -7.32 4.74 10.18
N ALA A 127 -7.32 4.15 11.38
CA ALA A 127 -8.23 4.55 12.46
C ALA A 127 -7.99 5.97 12.96
N LYS A 128 -6.72 6.38 13.09
CA LYS A 128 -6.39 7.76 13.45
C LYS A 128 -6.89 8.75 12.40
N GLN A 129 -6.69 8.45 11.12
CA GLN A 129 -7.19 9.28 10.01
C GLN A 129 -8.71 9.38 10.01
N LEU A 130 -9.41 8.25 10.17
CA LEU A 130 -10.87 8.22 10.17
C LEU A 130 -11.48 8.96 11.36
N VAL A 131 -10.90 8.81 12.56
CA VAL A 131 -11.33 9.56 13.75
C VAL A 131 -11.08 11.06 13.57
N ALA A 132 -9.91 11.46 13.05
CA ALA A 132 -9.62 12.87 12.78
C ALA A 132 -10.62 13.49 11.79
N LEU A 133 -10.97 12.75 10.73
CA LEU A 133 -11.99 13.15 9.76
C LEU A 133 -13.37 13.33 10.41
N LEU A 134 -13.77 12.43 11.30
CA LEU A 134 -15.07 12.52 11.98
C LEU A 134 -15.13 13.59 13.08
N CYS A 135 -13.99 13.98 13.65
CA CYS A 135 -13.91 15.04 14.68
C CYS A 135 -14.01 16.47 14.11
N HIS A 136 -13.62 16.68 12.84
CA HIS A 136 -13.63 18.00 12.21
C HIS A 136 -14.69 18.09 11.11
N GLU A 137 -15.93 18.43 11.49
CA GLU A 137 -17.08 18.49 10.58
C GLU A 137 -16.92 19.52 9.45
N ASP A 138 -16.34 20.69 9.75
CA ASP A 138 -16.17 21.76 8.78
C ASP A 138 -15.22 21.33 7.64
N LEU A 139 -14.11 20.68 8.00
CA LEU A 139 -13.16 20.11 7.03
C LEU A 139 -13.80 18.97 6.23
N LEU A 140 -14.63 18.15 6.89
CA LEU A 140 -15.34 17.04 6.24
C LEU A 140 -16.35 17.57 5.21
N TRP A 141 -17.06 18.66 5.50
CA TRP A 141 -17.96 19.30 4.55
C TRP A 141 -17.21 19.83 3.32
N GLU A 142 -16.08 20.53 3.52
CA GLU A 142 -15.23 21.01 2.43
C GLU A 142 -14.64 19.86 1.60
N GLU A 143 -14.18 18.79 2.25
CA GLU A 143 -13.63 17.62 1.59
C GLU A 143 -14.70 16.86 0.78
N ARG A 144 -15.94 16.77 1.30
CA ARG A 144 -17.09 16.25 0.54
C ARG A 144 -17.36 17.11 -0.69
N ALA A 145 -17.43 18.43 -0.55
CA ALA A 145 -17.68 19.34 -1.66
C ALA A 145 -16.59 19.24 -2.75
N HIS A 146 -15.32 19.16 -2.35
CA HIS A 146 -14.19 19.01 -3.26
C HIS A 146 -14.20 17.65 -3.97
N THR A 147 -14.45 16.56 -3.23
CA THR A 147 -14.45 15.20 -3.76
C THR A 147 -15.60 14.97 -4.74
N LEU A 148 -16.80 15.44 -4.43
CA LEU A 148 -17.96 15.35 -5.32
C LEU A 148 -17.74 16.13 -6.61
N LYS A 149 -17.21 17.36 -6.53
CA LYS A 149 -16.87 18.17 -7.71
C LYS A 149 -15.82 17.49 -8.60
N THR A 150 -14.86 16.79 -8.01
CA THR A 150 -13.82 16.05 -8.75
C THR A 150 -14.40 14.79 -9.41
N LYS A 151 -15.24 14.04 -8.68
CA LYS A 151 -15.96 12.86 -9.20
C LYS A 151 -16.85 13.23 -10.38
N GLU A 152 -17.59 14.34 -10.29
CA GLU A 152 -18.44 14.83 -11.38
C GLU A 152 -17.63 15.17 -12.63
N LYS A 153 -16.50 15.88 -12.48
CA LYS A 153 -15.61 16.21 -13.61
C LYS A 153 -15.07 14.94 -14.29
N LEU A 154 -14.61 13.96 -13.51
CA LEU A 154 -14.12 12.68 -14.04
C LEU A 154 -15.22 11.90 -14.77
N ALA A 155 -16.45 11.90 -14.23
CA ALA A 155 -17.59 11.27 -14.88
C ALA A 155 -17.97 11.98 -16.21
N GLN A 156 -17.86 13.31 -16.26
CA GLN A 156 -18.12 14.12 -17.45
C GLN A 156 -17.04 13.93 -18.54
N THR A 157 -15.76 13.80 -18.17
CA THR A 157 -14.69 13.53 -19.14
C THR A 157 -14.80 12.12 -19.75
N ALA A 158 -15.23 11.12 -18.96
CA ALA A 158 -15.49 9.77 -19.47
C ALA A 158 -16.66 9.71 -20.46
N THR A 159 -17.70 10.54 -20.26
CA THR A 159 -18.85 10.64 -21.18
C THR A 159 -18.54 11.47 -22.42
N ALA A 160 -17.70 12.52 -22.33
CA ALA A 160 -17.21 13.28 -23.48
C ALA A 160 -16.34 12.42 -24.43
N SER A 161 -15.63 11.43 -23.90
CA SER A 161 -14.82 10.49 -24.68
C SER A 161 -15.65 9.47 -25.47
N SER A 162 -16.96 9.37 -25.19
CA SER A 162 -17.89 8.44 -25.84
C SER A 162 -18.83 9.12 -26.85
N ALA A 163 -18.81 10.46 -26.93
CA ALA A 163 -19.72 11.25 -27.76
C ALA A 163 -19.04 12.04 -28.90
N ALA A 164 -17.72 11.94 -29.06
CA ALA A 164 -16.99 12.67 -30.11
C ALA A 164 -16.77 11.84 -31.39
N VAL A 165 -17.86 11.36 -31.98
CA VAL A 165 -17.95 11.09 -33.43
C VAL A 165 -19.22 11.78 -33.91
N GLY A 166 -19.12 13.06 -34.25
CA GLY A 166 -20.25 13.82 -34.78
C GLY A 166 -20.15 15.32 -34.62
N SER A 167 -19.47 15.97 -35.56
CA SER A 167 -19.77 17.31 -36.10
C SER A 167 -19.98 18.48 -35.14
N GLY A 168 -18.98 19.35 -35.04
CA GLY A 168 -19.12 20.76 -34.63
C GLY A 168 -18.07 21.22 -33.61
N PRO A 169 -17.28 22.28 -33.87
CA PRO A 169 -16.29 22.77 -32.91
C PRO A 169 -16.99 23.51 -31.74
N PRO A 170 -16.49 23.38 -30.50
CA PRO A 170 -16.98 24.15 -29.36
C PRO A 170 -16.51 25.61 -29.45
N PRO A 171 -17.35 26.60 -29.11
CA PRO A 171 -16.93 28.00 -29.11
C PRO A 171 -16.35 28.36 -27.73
N GLU A 172 -15.03 28.29 -27.55
CA GLU A 172 -14.29 29.11 -26.57
C GLU A 172 -12.76 28.90 -26.54
N ALA A 173 -12.18 28.12 -27.47
CA ALA A 173 -10.73 27.89 -27.54
C ALA A 173 -10.05 28.57 -28.75
N GLU A 174 -10.71 29.52 -29.42
CA GLU A 174 -10.20 30.22 -30.62
C GLU A 174 -9.61 31.62 -30.34
N GLN A 175 -9.08 31.86 -29.13
CA GLN A 175 -8.36 33.10 -28.81
C GLN A 175 -6.84 32.93 -28.65
N ALA A 176 -6.30 31.75 -28.95
CA ALA A 176 -4.87 31.46 -28.85
C ALA A 176 -4.19 31.15 -30.19
N TRP A 177 -4.89 31.24 -31.32
CA TRP A 177 -4.30 31.01 -32.64
C TRP A 177 -3.99 32.35 -33.32
N PRO A 178 -2.74 32.60 -33.76
CA PRO A 178 -2.33 33.88 -34.32
C PRO A 178 -3.09 34.19 -35.62
N GLN A 179 -3.66 35.39 -35.72
CA GLN A 179 -4.55 35.78 -36.83
C GLN A 179 -3.81 36.48 -37.99
N SER A 180 -2.51 36.72 -37.86
CA SER A 180 -1.69 37.35 -38.90
C SER A 180 -0.34 36.66 -39.09
N SER A 181 0.15 36.61 -40.33
CA SER A 181 1.45 36.00 -40.69
C SER A 181 2.65 36.59 -39.93
N ARG A 182 2.52 37.83 -39.43
CA ARG A 182 3.53 38.47 -38.56
C ARG A 182 3.54 37.92 -37.14
N GLU A 183 2.38 37.54 -36.61
CA GLU A 183 2.25 36.95 -35.27
C GLU A 183 2.70 35.48 -35.26
N GLU A 184 2.52 34.77 -36.38
CA GLU A 184 3.02 33.41 -36.57
C GLU A 184 4.56 33.37 -36.55
N GLU A 185 5.23 34.33 -37.21
CA GLU A 185 6.69 34.46 -37.18
C GLU A 185 7.20 34.74 -35.75
N LEU A 186 6.51 35.60 -35.00
CA LEU A 186 6.87 35.91 -33.61
C LEU A 186 6.68 34.69 -32.70
N HIS A 187 5.62 33.91 -32.89
CA HIS A 187 5.39 32.67 -32.15
C HIS A 187 6.43 31.60 -32.49
N LEU A 188 6.78 31.46 -33.77
CA LEU A 188 7.80 30.53 -34.21
C LEU A 188 9.18 30.91 -33.65
N GLN A 189 9.50 32.21 -33.65
CA GLN A 189 10.74 32.73 -33.08
C GLN A 189 10.81 32.52 -31.56
N LEU A 190 9.69 32.70 -30.85
CA LEU A 190 9.58 32.39 -29.42
C LEU A 190 9.74 30.89 -29.15
N ALA A 191 9.08 30.03 -29.93
CA ALA A 191 9.17 28.58 -29.78
C ALA A 191 10.59 28.06 -30.05
N LEU A 192 11.27 28.58 -31.07
CA LEU A 192 12.66 28.26 -31.36
C LEU A 192 13.61 28.78 -30.28
N ALA A 193 13.33 29.95 -29.69
CA ALA A 193 14.09 30.48 -28.56
C ALA A 193 13.91 29.61 -27.31
N MET A 194 12.69 29.19 -27.00
CA MET A 194 12.40 28.27 -25.88
C MET A 194 13.04 26.90 -26.07
N SER A 195 13.00 26.35 -27.28
CA SER A 195 13.64 25.06 -27.59
C SER A 195 15.17 25.15 -27.53
N LYS A 196 15.74 26.31 -27.88
CA LYS A 196 17.19 26.56 -27.75
C LYS A 196 17.61 26.72 -26.29
N GLU A 197 16.79 27.39 -25.47
CA GLU A 197 17.03 27.52 -24.02
C GLU A 197 16.92 26.17 -23.30
N GLU A 198 15.98 25.31 -23.71
CA GLU A 198 15.85 23.93 -23.23
C GLU A 198 17.08 23.07 -23.57
N ALA A 199 17.73 23.30 -24.72
CA ALA A 199 18.95 22.59 -25.12
C ALA A 199 20.23 23.06 -24.39
N ASP A 200 20.27 24.31 -23.94
CA ASP A 200 21.40 24.89 -23.18
C ASP A 200 21.22 24.81 -21.65
N GLN A 201 20.07 24.30 -21.16
CA GLN A 201 19.81 24.12 -19.73
C GLN A 201 20.45 22.83 -19.20
N PRO A 202 21.22 22.86 -18.08
CA PRO A 202 21.63 21.63 -17.40
C PRO A 202 20.37 20.86 -16.95
N PRO A 203 20.31 19.52 -17.11
CA PRO A 203 19.07 18.78 -17.02
C PRO A 203 18.41 18.91 -15.63
N SER A 204 17.27 19.59 -15.61
CA SER A 204 16.37 19.68 -14.48
C SER A 204 15.39 18.50 -14.49
N CYS A 205 15.60 17.58 -13.54
CA CYS A 205 14.63 16.71 -12.86
C CYS A 205 13.38 16.26 -13.67
N GLY A 206 13.60 15.31 -14.59
CA GLY A 206 12.54 14.48 -15.19
C GLY A 206 12.68 13.00 -14.80
N PRO A 207 11.62 12.18 -14.94
CA PRO A 207 11.56 10.78 -14.48
C PRO A 207 12.54 9.83 -15.18
N GLU A 208 13.28 10.29 -16.19
CA GLU A 208 14.35 9.51 -16.82
C GLU A 208 15.66 9.54 -16.00
N HIS A 209 15.85 10.58 -15.19
CA HIS A 209 17.03 10.69 -14.32
C HIS A 209 16.99 9.67 -13.18
N ASP A 210 15.81 9.29 -12.69
CA ASP A 210 15.67 8.21 -11.69
C ASP A 210 16.11 6.86 -12.25
N VAL A 211 15.82 6.59 -13.53
CA VAL A 211 16.25 5.34 -14.19
C VAL A 211 17.76 5.34 -14.39
N GLN A 212 18.34 6.47 -14.81
CA GLN A 212 19.78 6.59 -14.99
C GLN A 212 20.53 6.52 -13.65
N LEU A 213 20.00 7.16 -12.60
CA LEU A 213 20.56 7.10 -11.25
C LEU A 213 20.45 5.68 -10.67
N ALA A 214 19.32 4.99 -10.88
CA ALA A 214 19.13 3.61 -10.43
C ALA A 214 20.06 2.61 -11.15
N LEU A 215 20.31 2.81 -12.45
CA LEU A 215 21.27 2.00 -13.21
C LEU A 215 22.72 2.26 -12.77
N SER A 216 23.06 3.51 -12.44
CA SER A 216 24.37 3.88 -11.89
C SER A 216 24.59 3.31 -10.49
N LEU A 217 23.61 3.42 -9.59
CA LEU A 217 23.65 2.84 -8.25
C LEU A 217 23.76 1.31 -8.29
N ARG A 218 23.03 0.64 -9.19
CA ARG A 218 23.13 -0.81 -9.39
C ARG A 218 24.50 -1.24 -9.94
N ARG A 219 25.13 -0.40 -10.77
CA ARG A 219 26.50 -0.65 -11.28
C ARG A 219 27.54 -0.49 -10.18
N GLU A 220 27.43 0.54 -9.34
CA GLU A 220 28.33 0.74 -8.19
C GLU A 220 28.17 -0.35 -7.12
N GLU A 221 26.94 -0.82 -6.86
CA GLU A 221 26.69 -1.95 -5.97
C GLU A 221 27.31 -3.24 -6.51
N HIS A 222 27.15 -3.53 -7.81
CA HIS A 222 27.79 -4.69 -8.45
C HIS A 222 29.33 -4.59 -8.41
N GLU A 223 29.90 -3.38 -8.55
CA GLU A 223 31.35 -3.17 -8.50
C GLU A 223 31.90 -3.27 -7.06
N LYS A 224 31.12 -2.87 -6.05
CA LYS A 224 31.43 -3.16 -4.64
C LYS A 224 31.34 -4.64 -4.32
N GLU A 225 30.30 -5.32 -4.79
CA GLU A 225 30.11 -6.77 -4.62
C GLU A 225 31.23 -7.58 -5.28
N GLU A 226 31.78 -7.12 -6.41
CA GLU A 226 32.96 -7.72 -7.06
C GLU A 226 34.32 -7.32 -6.43
N ARG A 227 34.36 -6.26 -5.61
CA ARG A 227 35.54 -5.95 -4.77
C ARG A 227 35.57 -6.72 -3.45
N ILE A 228 34.40 -7.12 -2.94
CA ILE A 228 34.25 -7.92 -1.71
C ILE A 228 34.89 -9.34 -1.79
N PRO A 229 35.09 -10.04 -2.92
CA PRO A 229 35.67 -11.39 -2.93
C PRO A 229 37.18 -11.44 -2.65
N ARG A 230 37.90 -10.31 -2.64
CA ARG A 230 39.36 -10.29 -2.39
C ARG A 230 39.72 -9.96 -0.94
N GLY A 231 38.89 -9.19 -0.25
CA GLY A 231 39.10 -8.83 1.16
C GLY A 231 38.84 -10.01 2.09
N ASP A 232 37.72 -10.70 1.84
CA ASP A 232 37.28 -11.83 2.66
C ASP A 232 38.17 -13.06 2.46
N ASP A 233 38.69 -13.29 1.25
CA ASP A 233 39.63 -14.38 0.95
C ASP A 233 40.99 -14.19 1.65
N LEU A 234 41.48 -12.93 1.71
CA LEU A 234 42.70 -12.60 2.47
C LEU A 234 42.50 -12.75 3.98
N GLN A 235 41.33 -12.35 4.50
CA GLN A 235 40.98 -12.54 5.92
C GLN A 235 40.84 -14.02 6.28
N LEU A 236 40.24 -14.83 5.40
CA LEU A 236 40.12 -16.26 5.59
C LEU A 236 41.51 -16.93 5.56
N GLN A 237 42.38 -16.50 4.65
CA GLN A 237 43.75 -17.03 4.53
C GLN A 237 44.60 -16.71 5.77
N MET A 238 44.50 -15.48 6.30
CA MET A 238 45.14 -15.11 7.57
C MET A 238 44.61 -15.94 8.74
N ALA A 239 43.30 -16.12 8.86
CA ALA A 239 42.70 -16.91 9.93
C ALA A 239 43.11 -18.40 9.87
N ILE A 240 43.24 -18.96 8.66
CA ILE A 240 43.73 -20.33 8.46
C ILE A 240 45.22 -20.45 8.81
N GLU A 241 46.05 -19.44 8.50
CA GLU A 241 47.47 -19.44 8.88
C GLU A 241 47.66 -19.29 10.41
N GLU A 242 46.87 -18.43 11.05
CA GLU A 242 46.87 -18.23 12.50
C GLU A 242 46.50 -19.54 13.24
N SER A 243 45.43 -20.21 12.81
CA SER A 243 45.04 -21.50 13.36
C SER A 243 46.14 -22.57 13.18
N LYS A 244 46.84 -22.57 12.04
CA LYS A 244 47.99 -23.48 11.84
C LYS A 244 49.16 -23.17 12.79
N ARG A 245 49.44 -21.90 13.07
CA ARG A 245 50.47 -21.50 14.05
C ARG A 245 50.10 -21.90 15.47
N GLU A 246 48.82 -21.82 15.82
CA GLU A 246 48.32 -22.30 17.11
C GLU A 246 48.43 -23.82 17.24
N THR A 247 48.13 -24.59 16.17
CA THR A 247 48.28 -26.06 16.20
C THR A 247 49.74 -26.51 16.34
N VAL A 248 50.71 -25.75 15.80
CA VAL A 248 52.15 -26.04 15.95
C VAL A 248 52.66 -25.60 17.34
N GLY A 249 52.11 -24.54 17.92
CA GLY A 249 52.47 -24.08 19.27
C GLY A 249 51.93 -24.95 20.41
N GLN A 250 50.90 -25.76 20.15
CA GLN A 250 50.28 -26.64 21.15
C GLN A 250 50.94 -28.03 21.21
N GLU A 251 51.74 -28.42 20.20
CA GLU A 251 52.50 -29.68 20.21
C GLU A 251 53.82 -29.62 21.00
N GLU A 252 54.35 -28.43 21.35
CA GLU A 252 55.55 -28.31 22.21
C GLU A 252 55.23 -28.14 23.72
N GLY A 253 53.95 -28.09 24.10
CA GLY A 253 53.52 -27.69 25.44
C GLY A 253 52.94 -28.78 26.35
N SER A 254 53.01 -30.06 25.98
CA SER A 254 52.49 -31.13 26.83
C SER A 254 53.39 -32.33 26.70
N TRP A 255 54.33 -32.53 27.63
CA TRP A 255 54.83 -33.82 28.14
C TRP A 255 55.37 -33.60 29.56
N SER A 256 54.58 -33.96 30.57
CA SER A 256 55.09 -34.55 31.80
C SER A 256 53.94 -35.20 32.57
N CYS A 257 53.65 -36.45 32.22
CA CYS A 257 52.83 -37.37 32.99
C CYS A 257 53.75 -38.13 33.95
N SER A 258 53.44 -38.14 35.25
CA SER A 258 53.97 -39.12 36.20
C SER A 258 52.81 -39.97 36.75
N PRO A 259 52.98 -41.29 36.92
CA PRO A 259 51.87 -42.20 37.17
C PRO A 259 51.82 -42.66 38.63
N GLU A 260 50.65 -42.64 39.28
CA GLU A 260 50.41 -43.52 40.43
C GLU A 260 48.98 -44.08 40.51
N ARG A 261 48.94 -45.41 40.36
CA ARG A 261 48.18 -46.42 41.12
C ARG A 261 46.63 -46.39 41.17
N TYR A 262 46.07 -47.42 40.54
CA TYR A 262 44.81 -48.09 40.90
C TYR A 262 44.88 -48.73 42.32
N PRO A 263 43.72 -49.02 42.95
CA PRO A 263 43.15 -50.38 42.81
C PRO A 263 41.61 -50.48 42.72
N LEU A 264 41.17 -51.37 41.82
CA LEU A 264 40.19 -52.48 41.94
C LEU A 264 38.85 -52.30 42.71
N ALA A 265 37.77 -52.29 41.91
CA ALA A 265 36.53 -53.10 41.92
C ALA A 265 35.92 -53.67 43.24
N VAL A 266 34.60 -53.48 43.44
CA VAL A 266 33.53 -54.53 43.54
C VAL A 266 32.13 -53.91 43.23
N PRO A 267 31.18 -54.60 42.55
CA PRO A 267 29.80 -54.12 42.29
C PRO A 267 28.71 -54.77 43.20
N VAL A 268 27.41 -54.56 42.85
CA VAL A 268 26.18 -55.38 43.15
C VAL A 268 25.22 -54.78 44.22
N PRO A 269 23.85 -54.92 44.14
CA PRO A 269 22.89 -54.77 43.03
C PRO A 269 21.62 -53.93 43.38
N LEU A 270 20.73 -53.78 42.40
CA LEU A 270 19.34 -53.31 42.51
C LEU A 270 18.40 -54.44 43.02
N THR A 271 17.39 -54.07 43.81
CA THR A 271 16.13 -54.81 44.02
C THR A 271 15.06 -54.34 43.07
#